data_AF-A0A3M2JX80-F1
#
_entry.id   AF-A0A3M2JX80-F1
#
_cell.length_a   1.000
_cell.length_b   1.000
_cell.length_c   1.000
_cell.angle_alpha   90.00
_cell.angle_beta   90.00
_cell.angle_gamma   90.00
#
_symmetry.space_group_name_H-M   'P 1'
#
loop_
_entity.id
_entity.type
_entity.pdbx_description
1 polymer ?
#
loop_
_entity_poly.entity_id
_entity_poly.type
_entity_poly.pdbx_seq_one_letter_code
_entity_poly.pdbx_strand_id
1 'polypeptide(L)'
;MLVMLQEALAVRAATRKWEETQQREAMHLSVIERDLTGAHLWGMSEFRGLPDSLRFFTRLLLLDGTVREQEVAYFIQPDSATGTNRLIRRVIAPEGEEEGVLFAPVNQLSFRYLVLPPDTLTWGGVEEEEEQQRKPEWMDRWVSHSVLPLAIEMRVMLATDRDSLRVVTAVVRAAW
;
A
#
# COMPACT_ATOMS: atom_id res chain seq x y z
N MET A 1 23.44 -36.13 26.33
CA MET A 1 22.47 -36.58 25.29
C MET A 1 21.13 -35.84 25.37
N LEU A 2 20.51 -35.67 26.54
CA LEU A 2 19.25 -34.90 26.72
C LEU A 2 19.34 -33.41 26.33
N VAL A 3 20.46 -32.74 26.63
CA VAL A 3 20.66 -31.30 26.32
C VAL A 3 20.68 -31.04 24.80
N MET A 4 21.40 -31.86 24.03
CA MET A 4 21.47 -31.75 22.55
C MET A 4 20.09 -31.90 21.89
N LEU A 5 19.19 -32.68 22.49
CA LEU A 5 17.85 -32.92 21.97
C LEU A 5 16.91 -31.74 22.26
N GLN A 6 17.08 -31.06 23.40
CA GLN A 6 16.36 -29.83 23.74
C GLN A 6 16.78 -28.65 22.86
N GLU A 7 18.08 -28.49 22.60
CA GLU A 7 18.59 -27.46 21.70
C GLU A 7 18.09 -27.65 20.26
N ALA A 8 18.11 -28.88 19.75
CA ALA A 8 17.58 -29.20 18.42
C ALA A 8 16.07 -28.90 18.30
N LEU A 9 15.28 -29.18 19.34
CA LEU A 9 13.85 -28.85 19.37
C LEU A 9 13.60 -27.34 19.44
N ALA A 10 14.40 -26.60 20.22
CA ALA A 10 14.32 -25.15 20.32
C ALA A 10 14.65 -24.46 18.99
N VAL A 11 15.72 -24.92 18.31
CA VAL A 11 16.08 -24.42 16.97
C VAL A 11 14.95 -24.69 15.98
N ARG A 12 14.41 -25.91 15.94
CA ARG A 12 13.30 -26.25 15.05
C ARG A 12 12.05 -25.42 15.30
N ALA A 13 11.72 -25.15 16.58
CA ALA A 13 10.61 -24.28 16.94
C ALA A 13 10.84 -22.82 16.52
N ALA A 14 12.07 -22.31 16.68
CA ALA A 14 12.46 -20.98 16.25
C ALA A 14 12.39 -20.84 14.72
N THR A 15 12.91 -21.82 13.97
CA THR A 15 12.84 -21.85 12.50
C THR A 15 11.39 -21.85 12.01
N ARG A 16 10.53 -22.70 12.59
CA ARG A 16 9.12 -22.74 12.22
C ARG A 16 8.41 -21.41 12.47
N LYS A 17 8.64 -20.80 13.64
CA LYS A 17 8.06 -19.48 13.97
C LYS A 17 8.54 -18.39 13.01
N TRP A 18 9.80 -18.46 12.57
CA TRP A 18 10.35 -17.56 11.58
C TRP A 18 9.70 -17.75 10.21
N GLU A 19 9.53 -18.99 9.74
CA GLU A 19 8.83 -19.31 8.48
C GLU A 19 7.38 -18.82 8.50
N GLU A 20 6.64 -19.08 9.58
CA GLU A 20 5.26 -18.60 9.75
C GLU A 20 5.16 -17.07 9.71
N THR A 21 6.17 -16.37 10.27
CA THR A 21 6.25 -14.90 10.23
C THR A 21 6.51 -14.41 8.81
N GLN A 22 7.47 -15.00 8.09
CA GLN A 22 7.78 -14.63 6.70
C GLN A 22 6.60 -14.88 5.77
N GLN A 23 5.91 -16.01 5.92
CA GLN A 23 4.73 -16.32 5.11
C GLN A 23 3.59 -15.31 5.36
N ARG A 24 3.38 -14.92 6.61
CA ARG A 24 2.38 -13.90 6.96
C ARG A 24 2.74 -12.53 6.38
N GLU A 25 4.02 -12.12 6.49
CA GLU A 25 4.49 -10.87 5.89
C GLU A 25 4.29 -10.87 4.37
N ALA A 26 4.69 -11.94 3.69
CA ALA A 26 4.51 -12.08 2.24
C ALA A 26 3.02 -11.99 1.83
N MET A 27 2.13 -12.61 2.60
CA MET A 27 0.69 -12.51 2.38
C MET A 27 0.19 -11.07 2.51
N HIS A 28 0.63 -10.33 3.54
CA HIS A 28 0.23 -8.94 3.73
C HIS A 28 0.74 -8.03 2.61
N LEU A 29 1.99 -8.21 2.17
CA LEU A 29 2.56 -7.45 1.04
C LEU A 29 1.79 -7.74 -0.26
N SER A 30 1.42 -8.99 -0.50
CA SER A 30 0.62 -9.38 -1.67
C SER A 30 -0.78 -8.74 -1.64
N VAL A 31 -1.42 -8.63 -0.47
CA VAL A 31 -2.72 -7.94 -0.34
C VAL A 31 -2.57 -6.45 -0.66
N ILE A 32 -1.53 -5.79 -0.14
CA ILE A 32 -1.24 -4.37 -0.44
C ILE A 32 -1.03 -4.18 -1.95
N GLU A 33 -0.15 -4.98 -2.56
CA GLU A 33 0.14 -4.89 -3.98
C GLU A 33 -1.12 -5.08 -4.84
N ARG A 34 -1.94 -6.07 -4.50
CA ARG A 34 -3.19 -6.35 -5.21
C ARG A 34 -4.15 -5.17 -5.14
N ASP A 35 -4.34 -4.59 -3.95
CA ASP A 35 -5.24 -3.46 -3.78
C ASP A 35 -4.75 -2.25 -4.58
N LEU A 36 -3.47 -1.88 -4.43
CA LEU A 36 -2.88 -0.73 -5.13
C LEU A 36 -2.91 -0.89 -6.65
N THR A 37 -2.65 -2.09 -7.17
CA THR A 37 -2.69 -2.37 -8.61
C THR A 37 -4.12 -2.29 -9.16
N GLY A 38 -5.11 -2.66 -8.34
CA GLY A 38 -6.53 -2.56 -8.67
C GLY A 38 -7.14 -1.17 -8.43
N ALA A 39 -6.36 -0.17 -8.04
CA ALA A 39 -6.86 1.18 -7.79
C ALA A 39 -7.55 1.75 -9.04
N HIS A 40 -8.76 2.29 -8.85
CA HIS A 40 -9.55 2.92 -9.91
C HIS A 40 -10.34 4.12 -9.36
N LEU A 41 -10.86 4.96 -10.26
CA LEU A 41 -11.79 6.03 -9.92
C LEU A 41 -13.22 5.54 -10.11
N TRP A 42 -14.11 5.81 -9.15
CA TRP A 42 -15.50 5.38 -9.23
C TRP A 42 -16.44 6.59 -9.06
N GLY A 43 -17.15 6.96 -10.12
CA GLY A 43 -18.03 8.14 -10.10
C GLY A 43 -17.26 9.44 -9.77
N MET A 44 -17.76 10.21 -8.80
CA MET A 44 -17.12 11.43 -8.29
C MET A 44 -16.19 11.16 -7.09
N SER A 45 -15.78 9.90 -6.89
CA SER A 45 -14.98 9.51 -5.74
C SER A 45 -13.55 10.06 -5.83
N GLU A 46 -13.06 10.56 -4.71
CA GLU A 46 -11.72 11.11 -4.58
C GLU A 46 -10.70 10.00 -4.32
N PHE A 47 -9.64 9.92 -5.13
CA PHE A 47 -8.41 9.28 -4.71
C PHE A 47 -7.69 10.23 -3.75
N ARG A 48 -7.49 9.82 -2.51
CA ARG A 48 -6.86 10.64 -1.47
C ARG A 48 -5.61 9.96 -0.94
N GLY A 49 -4.47 10.40 -1.46
CA GLY A 49 -3.15 10.03 -0.99
C GLY A 49 -2.53 11.15 -0.14
N LEU A 50 -2.48 10.93 1.16
CA LEU A 50 -1.78 11.78 2.13
C LEU A 50 -0.42 11.16 2.49
N PRO A 51 0.50 11.94 3.09
CA PRO A 51 1.82 11.44 3.41
C PRO A 51 1.81 10.19 4.30
N ASP A 52 0.82 10.04 5.18
CA ASP A 52 0.74 9.01 6.23
C ASP A 52 -0.53 8.14 6.13
N SER A 53 -1.35 8.34 5.10
CA SER A 53 -2.59 7.59 4.91
C SER A 53 -3.01 7.60 3.45
N LEU A 54 -3.69 6.54 3.04
CA LEU A 54 -4.13 6.37 1.66
C LEU A 54 -5.55 5.81 1.64
N ARG A 55 -6.44 6.44 0.86
CA ARG A 55 -7.83 6.03 0.67
C ARG A 55 -8.19 6.07 -0.81
N PHE A 56 -8.77 4.98 -1.33
CA PHE A 56 -9.11 4.83 -2.75
C PHE A 56 -10.08 3.67 -2.98
N PHE A 57 -10.66 3.60 -4.17
CA PHE A 57 -11.45 2.45 -4.62
C PHE A 57 -10.57 1.46 -5.36
N THR A 58 -10.74 0.16 -5.07
CA THR A 58 -10.03 -0.92 -5.74
C THR A 58 -11.01 -1.89 -6.38
N ARG A 59 -10.64 -2.40 -7.55
CA ARG A 59 -11.37 -3.42 -8.30
C ARG A 59 -10.56 -4.71 -8.24
N LEU A 60 -11.14 -5.74 -7.62
CA LEU A 60 -10.50 -7.04 -7.44
C LEU A 60 -11.15 -8.08 -8.35
N LEU A 61 -10.34 -8.77 -9.14
CA LEU A 61 -10.76 -9.99 -9.82
C LEU A 61 -10.61 -11.17 -8.85
N LEU A 62 -11.73 -11.81 -8.52
CA LEU A 62 -11.77 -12.98 -7.65
C LEU A 62 -11.49 -14.26 -8.46
N LEU A 63 -11.13 -15.33 -7.76
CA LEU A 63 -10.77 -16.62 -8.39
C LEU A 63 -11.93 -17.26 -9.17
N ASP A 64 -13.17 -16.92 -8.82
CA ASP A 64 -14.39 -17.35 -9.52
C ASP A 64 -14.70 -16.50 -10.77
N GLY A 65 -13.85 -15.53 -11.10
CA GLY A 65 -14.01 -14.63 -12.23
C GLY A 65 -14.93 -13.44 -11.96
N THR A 66 -15.49 -13.32 -10.75
CA THR A 66 -16.29 -12.15 -10.38
C THR A 66 -15.41 -10.95 -10.07
N VAL A 67 -15.95 -9.75 -10.31
CA VAL A 67 -15.28 -8.49 -10.02
C VAL A 67 -15.93 -7.88 -8.80
N ARG A 68 -15.13 -7.61 -7.77
CA ARG A 68 -15.56 -6.93 -6.55
C ARG A 68 -14.96 -5.53 -6.49
N GLU A 69 -15.83 -4.54 -6.37
CA GLU A 69 -15.44 -3.16 -6.10
C GLU A 69 -15.60 -2.86 -4.61
N GLN A 70 -14.61 -2.21 -4.03
CA GLN A 70 -14.60 -1.86 -2.62
C GLN A 70 -13.70 -0.65 -2.39
N GLU A 71 -14.02 0.09 -1.34
CA GLU A 71 -13.15 1.15 -0.85
C GLU A 71 -12.11 0.55 0.10
N VAL A 72 -10.86 1.00 -0.02
CA VAL A 72 -9.76 0.57 0.84
C VAL A 72 -9.07 1.78 1.44
N ALA A 73 -8.73 1.68 2.72
CA ALA A 73 -7.91 2.66 3.40
C ALA A 73 -6.74 2.01 4.16
N TYR A 74 -5.59 2.66 4.13
CA TYR A 74 -4.40 2.34 4.93
C TYR A 74 -4.04 3.51 5.82
N PHE A 75 -3.83 3.24 7.11
CA PHE A 75 -3.42 4.25 8.10
C PHE A 75 -2.78 3.58 9.31
N ILE A 76 -2.06 4.37 10.11
CA ILE A 76 -1.55 3.94 11.41
C ILE A 76 -2.61 4.16 12.48
N GLN A 77 -2.83 3.15 13.32
CA GLN A 77 -3.67 3.24 14.51
C GLN A 77 -2.84 2.95 15.77
N PRO A 78 -2.91 3.81 16.81
CA PRO A 78 -2.33 3.51 18.11
C PRO A 78 -3.07 2.35 18.77
N ASP A 79 -2.33 1.40 19.33
CA ASP A 79 -2.87 0.33 20.14
C ASP A 79 -2.79 0.70 21.62
N SER A 80 -3.95 0.96 22.21
CA SER A 80 -4.06 1.32 23.63
C SER A 80 -3.62 0.21 24.59
N ALA A 81 -3.63 -1.06 24.16
CA ALA A 81 -3.24 -2.18 25.02
C ALA A 81 -1.72 -2.38 25.10
N THR A 82 -0.98 -2.10 24.01
CA THR A 82 0.48 -2.31 23.96
C THR A 82 1.28 -1.01 23.93
N GLY A 83 0.64 0.14 23.70
CA GLY A 83 1.31 1.42 23.52
C GLY A 83 2.08 1.53 22.20
N THR A 84 1.90 0.58 21.27
CA THR A 84 2.57 0.56 19.97
C THR A 84 1.63 0.95 18.85
N ASN A 85 2.18 1.39 17.72
CA ASN A 85 1.41 1.71 16.52
C ASN A 85 1.25 0.47 15.64
N ARG A 86 0.10 0.35 14.98
CA ARG A 86 -0.23 -0.75 14.06
C ARG A 86 -0.62 -0.19 12.69
N LEU A 87 -0.18 -0.84 11.62
CA LEU A 87 -0.66 -0.57 10.28
C LEU A 87 -1.98 -1.31 10.06
N ILE A 88 -3.02 -0.54 9.79
CA ILE A 88 -4.38 -1.04 9.55
C ILE A 88 -4.69 -0.96 8.06
N ARG A 89 -5.37 -2.00 7.58
CA ARG A 89 -6.11 -2.00 6.33
C ARG A 89 -7.59 -2.06 6.65
N ARG A 90 -8.34 -1.06 6.20
CA ARG A 90 -9.80 -1.01 6.30
C ARG A 90 -10.41 -1.21 4.93
N VAL A 91 -11.45 -2.03 4.85
CA VAL A 91 -12.26 -2.25 3.65
C VAL A 91 -13.68 -1.83 3.94
N ILE A 92 -14.24 -1.03 3.05
CA ILE A 92 -15.65 -0.66 3.08
C ILE A 92 -16.28 -1.23 1.80
N ALA A 93 -17.19 -2.18 1.98
CA ALA A 93 -17.92 -2.85 0.92
C ALA A 93 -19.44 -2.79 1.20
N PRO A 94 -20.30 -3.09 0.22
CA PRO A 94 -21.76 -3.10 0.45
C PRO A 94 -22.22 -4.03 1.59
N GLU A 95 -21.48 -5.13 1.80
CA GLU A 95 -21.74 -6.14 2.83
C GLU A 95 -21.36 -5.68 4.25
N GLY A 96 -20.55 -4.62 4.37
CA GLY A 96 -20.06 -4.12 5.65
C GLY A 96 -18.64 -3.55 5.60
N GLU A 97 -18.14 -3.19 6.79
CA GLU A 97 -16.79 -2.68 7.02
C GLU A 97 -15.94 -3.73 7.73
N GLU A 98 -14.72 -3.95 7.23
CA GLU A 98 -13.76 -4.90 7.79
C GLU A 98 -12.41 -4.19 8.05
N GLU A 99 -11.84 -4.41 9.24
CA GLU A 99 -10.51 -3.94 9.58
C GLU A 99 -9.56 -5.12 9.86
N GLY A 100 -8.35 -5.03 9.30
CA GLY A 100 -7.29 -6.00 9.52
C GLY A 100 -5.98 -5.33 9.90
N VAL A 101 -5.31 -5.86 10.92
CA VAL A 101 -3.93 -5.46 11.27
C VAL A 101 -2.98 -6.16 10.31
N LEU A 102 -2.22 -5.39 9.53
CA LEU A 102 -1.19 -5.93 8.65
C LEU A 102 0.16 -6.04 9.38
N PHE A 103 0.60 -4.96 10.02
CA PHE A 103 1.89 -4.94 10.68
C PHE A 103 1.80 -4.30 12.05
N ALA A 104 2.53 -4.85 13.01
CA ALA A 104 2.70 -4.33 14.35
C ALA A 104 3.99 -4.91 14.94
N PRO A 105 4.81 -4.13 15.65
CA PRO A 105 4.74 -2.68 15.83
C PRO A 105 5.27 -1.90 14.61
N VAL A 106 4.73 -0.70 14.35
CA VAL A 106 5.09 0.18 13.22
C VAL A 106 5.53 1.55 13.73
N ASN A 107 6.67 2.07 13.26
CA ASN A 107 7.14 3.41 13.59
C ASN A 107 6.57 4.46 12.63
N GLN A 108 6.55 4.16 11.33
CA GLN A 108 6.22 5.12 10.30
C GLN A 108 5.54 4.45 9.11
N LEU A 109 4.60 5.17 8.52
CA LEU A 109 3.98 4.89 7.23
C LEU A 109 4.21 6.11 6.34
N SER A 110 4.67 5.89 5.11
CA SER A 110 4.75 6.96 4.12
C SER A 110 4.36 6.51 2.72
N PHE A 111 3.84 7.44 1.93
CA PHE A 111 3.47 7.21 0.54
C PHE A 111 4.16 8.19 -0.40
N ARG A 112 4.50 7.72 -1.60
CA ARG A 112 4.88 8.56 -2.73
C ARG A 112 4.09 8.18 -3.97
N TYR A 113 3.85 9.15 -4.83
CA TYR A 113 2.98 9.03 -6.00
C TYR A 113 3.75 9.47 -7.24
N LEU A 114 3.94 8.56 -8.19
CA LEU A 114 4.55 8.88 -9.48
C LEU A 114 3.47 9.44 -10.40
N VAL A 115 3.65 10.65 -10.90
CA VAL A 115 2.63 11.33 -11.72
C VAL A 115 3.25 11.97 -12.94
N LEU A 116 2.42 12.22 -13.95
CA LEU A 116 2.74 13.20 -14.98
C LEU A 116 2.19 14.55 -14.51
N PRO A 117 3.03 15.59 -14.39
CA PRO A 117 2.57 16.92 -14.00
C PRO A 117 1.46 17.39 -14.94
N PRO A 118 0.37 18.01 -14.43
CA PRO A 118 -0.67 18.58 -15.29
C PRO A 118 -0.10 19.72 -16.12
N ASP A 119 -0.67 19.93 -17.31
CA ASP A 119 -0.35 21.09 -18.15
C ASP A 119 -0.58 22.37 -17.34
N THR A 120 0.48 23.12 -17.04
CA THR A 120 0.34 24.57 -16.88
C THR A 120 0.04 25.12 -18.26
N LEU A 121 -1.23 25.04 -18.68
CA LEU A 121 -1.72 25.71 -19.88
C LEU A 121 -1.50 27.21 -19.71
N THR A 122 -0.32 27.68 -20.11
CA THR A 122 -0.09 29.09 -20.35
C THR A 122 -0.80 29.41 -21.65
N TRP A 123 -2.03 29.93 -21.52
CA TRP A 123 -2.76 30.54 -22.62
C TRP A 123 -2.01 31.79 -23.07
N GLY A 124 -1.05 31.62 -23.96
CA GLY A 124 -0.24 32.68 -24.53
C GLY A 124 0.74 32.04 -25.49
N GLY A 125 0.32 31.95 -26.75
CA GLY A 125 0.98 31.12 -27.76
C GLY A 125 2.44 31.48 -28.01
N VAL A 126 3.18 30.50 -28.53
CA VAL A 126 3.95 30.55 -29.77
C VAL A 126 4.13 29.09 -30.22
N GLU A 127 4.18 28.92 -31.54
CA GLU A 127 4.39 27.72 -32.32
C GLU A 127 5.65 26.92 -31.93
N GLU A 128 5.62 25.64 -32.32
CA GLU A 128 6.76 24.74 -32.57
C GLU A 128 8.00 24.89 -31.68
N GLU A 129 8.17 24.01 -30.68
CA GLU A 129 9.45 23.33 -30.41
C GLU A 129 9.32 22.35 -29.23
N GLU A 130 9.93 21.18 -29.42
CA GLU A 130 10.12 20.08 -28.49
C GLU A 130 8.85 19.42 -27.93
N GLU A 131 8.60 18.21 -28.43
CA GLU A 131 8.02 17.12 -27.66
C GLU A 131 8.97 16.84 -26.47
N GLN A 132 8.99 17.74 -25.49
CA GLN A 132 9.63 17.54 -24.21
C GLN A 132 8.99 16.29 -23.64
N GLN A 133 9.69 15.16 -23.78
CA GLN A 133 9.31 13.89 -23.18
C GLN A 133 9.12 14.15 -21.69
N ARG A 134 7.85 14.29 -21.30
CA ARG A 134 7.43 14.63 -19.95
C ARG A 134 7.99 13.56 -19.04
N LYS A 135 8.86 13.95 -18.11
CA LYS A 135 9.45 13.00 -17.17
C LYS A 135 8.47 12.82 -16.01
N PRO A 136 8.09 11.58 -15.65
CA PRO A 136 7.32 11.33 -14.46
C PRO A 136 8.04 11.83 -13.20
N GLU A 137 7.30 12.41 -12.27
CA GLU A 137 7.84 12.94 -11.01
C GLU A 137 7.17 12.29 -9.79
N TRP A 138 7.96 12.09 -8.74
CA TRP A 138 7.46 11.59 -7.47
C TRP A 138 6.95 12.74 -6.59
N MET A 139 5.74 12.61 -6.07
CA MET A 139 5.11 13.55 -5.14
C MET A 139 4.76 12.86 -3.82
N ASP A 140 4.83 13.58 -2.70
CA ASP A 140 4.49 13.04 -1.36
C ASP A 140 2.99 13.15 -1.01
N ARG A 141 2.21 13.80 -1.88
CA ARG A 141 0.76 13.93 -1.75
C ARG A 141 0.12 13.90 -3.13
N TRP A 142 -1.02 13.22 -3.24
CA TRP A 142 -1.82 13.21 -4.45
C TRP A 142 -3.31 13.15 -4.12
N VAL A 143 -4.07 14.11 -4.62
CA VAL A 143 -5.52 14.16 -4.45
C VAL A 143 -6.13 14.47 -5.79
N SER A 144 -7.00 13.60 -6.28
CA SER A 144 -7.59 13.74 -7.61
C SER A 144 -8.92 13.00 -7.72
N HIS A 145 -9.81 13.57 -8.52
CA HIS A 145 -11.13 13.00 -8.83
C HIS A 145 -11.18 12.43 -10.26
N SER A 146 -10.14 12.67 -11.07
CA SER A 146 -10.15 12.40 -12.51
C SER A 146 -8.92 11.66 -13.01
N VAL A 147 -7.82 11.67 -12.25
CA VAL A 147 -6.54 11.07 -12.67
C VAL A 147 -5.88 10.34 -11.51
N LEU A 148 -5.55 9.07 -11.73
CA LEU A 148 -4.76 8.27 -10.78
C LEU A 148 -3.26 8.53 -10.99
N PRO A 149 -2.44 8.37 -9.94
CA PRO A 149 -1.00 8.33 -10.12
C PRO A 149 -0.61 7.13 -11.00
N LEU A 150 0.49 7.24 -11.73
CA LEU A 150 1.05 6.14 -12.54
C LEU A 150 1.54 4.98 -11.66
N ALA A 151 2.14 5.30 -10.52
CA ALA A 151 2.58 4.33 -9.54
C ALA A 151 2.43 4.88 -8.12
N ILE A 152 2.26 3.97 -7.17
CA ILE A 152 2.20 4.27 -5.74
C ILE A 152 3.32 3.49 -5.07
N GLU A 153 4.13 4.17 -4.28
CA GLU A 153 5.11 3.55 -3.41
C GLU A 153 4.65 3.72 -1.96
N MET A 154 4.36 2.59 -1.30
CA MET A 154 4.04 2.51 0.12
C MET A 154 5.27 2.05 0.89
N ARG A 155 5.65 2.81 1.93
CA ARG A 155 6.80 2.53 2.79
C ARG A 155 6.34 2.36 4.23
N VAL A 156 6.68 1.23 4.83
CA VAL A 156 6.35 0.91 6.22
C VAL A 156 7.64 0.65 6.97
N MET A 157 7.91 1.45 8.00
CA MET A 157 9.04 1.24 8.91
C MET A 157 8.52 0.50 10.14
N LEU A 158 8.92 -0.76 10.32
CA LEU A 158 8.54 -1.50 11.51
C LEU A 158 9.36 -1.00 12.72
N ALA A 159 8.86 -1.26 13.94
CA ALA A 159 9.61 -0.90 15.15
C ALA A 159 10.64 -1.98 15.57
N THR A 160 10.74 -3.07 14.80
CA THR A 160 11.82 -4.06 14.94
C THR A 160 13.14 -3.50 14.39
N ASP A 161 14.28 -4.12 14.70
CA ASP A 161 15.65 -3.63 14.47
C ASP A 161 15.87 -2.77 13.20
N ARG A 162 16.84 -1.85 13.29
CA ARG A 162 17.14 -0.67 12.42
C ARG A 162 16.99 -0.78 10.89
N ASP A 163 16.82 -1.97 10.32
CA ASP A 163 16.69 -2.25 8.88
C ASP A 163 15.30 -2.78 8.46
N SER A 164 14.27 -2.62 9.29
CA SER A 164 12.94 -3.20 9.06
C SER A 164 12.01 -2.36 8.14
N LEU A 165 12.58 -1.76 7.09
CA LEU A 165 11.78 -1.07 6.05
C LEU A 165 11.12 -2.11 5.13
N ARG A 166 9.81 -1.97 4.90
CA ARG A 166 9.06 -2.67 3.86
C ARG A 166 8.63 -1.66 2.82
N VAL A 167 8.95 -1.90 1.56
CA VAL A 167 8.56 -1.04 0.44
C VAL A 167 7.74 -1.87 -0.53
N VAL A 168 6.54 -1.40 -0.83
CA VAL A 168 5.69 -1.94 -1.89
C VAL A 168 5.53 -0.86 -2.95
N THR A 169 5.94 -1.15 -4.18
CA THR A 169 5.71 -0.27 -5.32
C THR A 169 4.74 -0.97 -6.26
N ALA A 170 3.61 -0.33 -6.54
CA ALA A 170 2.61 -0.85 -7.45
C ALA A 170 2.39 0.13 -8.60
N VAL A 171 2.41 -0.38 -9.83
CA VAL A 171 1.94 0.36 -11.00
C VAL A 171 0.43 0.35 -10.98
N VAL A 172 -0.18 1.52 -10.97
CA VAL A 172 -1.63 1.64 -11.00
C VAL A 172 -2.06 1.45 -12.44
N ARG A 173 -2.83 0.40 -12.70
CA ARG A 173 -3.39 0.21 -14.03
C ARG A 173 -4.57 1.17 -14.16
N ALA A 174 -4.47 2.12 -15.08
CA ALA A 174 -5.67 2.81 -15.56
C ALA A 174 -6.62 1.73 -16.07
N ALA A 175 -7.73 1.51 -15.36
CA ALA A 175 -8.78 0.63 -15.82
C ALA A 175 -9.39 1.28 -17.07
N TRP A 176 -9.15 0.67 -18.23
CA TRP A 176 -9.77 1.02 -19.51
C TRP A 176 -11.20 0.48 -19.56
#